data_AF-A0A6J7NC36-F1
#
_entry.id   AF-A0A6J7NC36-F1
#
_cell.length_a   1.000
_cell.length_b   1.000
_cell.length_c   1.000
_cell.angle_alpha   90.00
_cell.angle_beta   90.00
_cell.angle_gamma   90.00
#
_symmetry.space_group_name_H-M   'P 1'
#
loop_
_entity.id
_entity.type
_entity.pdbx_description
1 polymer ?
#
loop_
_entity_poly.entity_id
_entity_poly.type
_entity_poly.pdbx_seq_one_letter_code
_entity_poly.pdbx_strand_id
1 'polypeptide(L)'
;MAAALIGGATREDAIALLTTAVAGNNPLAAVQDSMRAQAAAFADPAALELTVQHPAMDMPGSQLLGFRVGDLLVHSWDLARAIGADETLDPEVVAVVATNIEPMRPFIGQVGMFGEGPSETLDDNVDAQTALLDLMGRRP
;
A
#
# COMPACT_ATOMS: atom_id res chain seq x y z
N MET A 1 10.31 -7.17 1.13
CA MET A 1 9.28 -8.21 1.38
C MET A 1 8.52 -8.59 0.12
N ALA A 2 7.73 -7.71 -0.51
CA ALA A 2 6.85 -8.09 -1.64
C ALA A 2 7.58 -8.79 -2.81
N ALA A 3 8.71 -8.24 -3.27
CA ALA A 3 9.52 -8.88 -4.31
C ALA A 3 10.05 -10.27 -3.90
N ALA A 4 10.39 -10.46 -2.61
CA ALA A 4 10.83 -11.75 -2.10
C ALA A 4 9.67 -12.77 -2.06
N LEU A 5 8.48 -12.35 -1.63
CA LEU A 5 7.27 -13.18 -1.63
C LEU A 5 6.92 -13.67 -3.03
N ILE A 6 6.97 -12.79 -4.03
CA ILE A 6 6.77 -13.18 -5.44
C ILE A 6 7.88 -14.13 -5.92
N GLY A 7 9.12 -13.94 -5.45
CA GLY A 7 10.24 -14.86 -5.66
C GLY A 7 10.15 -16.19 -4.90
N GLY A 8 9.07 -16.47 -4.18
CA GLY A 8 8.84 -17.73 -3.46
C GLY A 8 9.34 -17.77 -2.02
N ALA A 9 9.64 -16.62 -1.41
CA ALA A 9 9.98 -16.55 0.01
C ALA A 9 8.84 -17.07 0.90
N THR A 10 9.19 -17.73 2.00
CA THR A 10 8.23 -18.27 2.96
C THR A 10 7.64 -17.17 3.85
N ARG A 11 6.59 -17.51 4.60
CA ARG A 11 6.06 -16.63 5.65
C ARG A 11 7.12 -16.23 6.68
N GLU A 12 7.98 -17.16 7.06
CA GLU A 12 9.07 -16.93 8.01
C GLU A 12 10.07 -15.92 7.47
N ASP A 13 10.49 -16.08 6.21
CA ASP A 13 11.37 -15.11 5.52
C ASP A 13 10.72 -13.72 5.47
N ALA A 14 9.42 -13.66 5.16
CA ALA A 14 8.69 -12.39 5.10
C ALA A 14 8.60 -11.69 6.46
N ILE A 15 8.38 -12.44 7.55
CA ILE A 15 8.39 -11.90 8.91
C ILE A 15 9.78 -11.39 9.29
N ALA A 16 10.84 -12.11 8.96
CA ALA A 16 12.22 -11.67 9.22
C ALA A 16 12.56 -10.37 8.47
N LEU A 17 12.00 -10.17 7.28
CA LEU A 17 12.18 -8.93 6.52
C LEU A 17 11.48 -7.72 7.16
N LEU A 18 10.41 -7.90 7.94
CA LEU A 18 9.72 -6.80 8.63
C LEU A 18 10.55 -6.19 9.77
N THR A 19 11.43 -6.98 10.39
CA THR A 19 12.28 -6.56 11.50
C THR A 19 13.68 -6.13 11.07
N THR A 20 13.97 -6.20 9.76
CA THR A 20 15.27 -5.82 9.20
C THR A 20 15.29 -4.31 8.90
N ALA A 21 16.33 -3.61 9.36
CA ALA A 21 16.55 -2.22 8.98
C ALA A 21 16.95 -2.13 7.50
N VAL A 22 16.04 -1.66 6.65
CA VAL A 22 16.22 -1.67 5.18
C VAL A 22 16.78 -0.37 4.58
N ALA A 23 16.75 0.75 5.31
CA ALA A 23 17.09 2.07 4.75
C ALA A 23 18.60 2.41 4.78
N GLY A 24 19.38 1.81 5.69
CA GLY A 24 20.80 2.10 5.87
C GLY A 24 21.11 3.60 6.00
N ASN A 25 22.27 4.03 5.50
CA ASN A 25 22.70 5.44 5.51
C ASN A 25 22.25 6.24 4.27
N ASN A 26 21.55 5.60 3.32
CA ASN A 26 21.04 6.25 2.11
C ASN A 26 19.61 5.78 1.82
N PRO A 27 18.60 6.35 2.51
CA PRO A 27 17.21 5.93 2.40
C PRO A 27 16.65 6.10 0.98
N LEU A 28 17.09 7.13 0.25
CA LEU A 28 16.64 7.38 -1.12
C LEU A 28 17.07 6.24 -2.06
N ALA A 29 18.34 5.85 -2.02
CA ALA A 29 18.83 4.73 -2.82
C ALA A 29 18.11 3.42 -2.47
N ALA A 30 17.93 3.15 -1.17
CA ALA A 30 17.22 1.96 -0.70
C ALA A 30 15.77 1.89 -1.20
N VAL A 31 15.04 3.01 -1.19
CA VAL A 31 13.68 3.08 -1.75
C VAL A 31 13.69 2.84 -3.26
N GLN A 32 14.60 3.48 -3.99
CA GLN A 32 14.72 3.29 -5.44
C GLN A 32 15.03 1.83 -5.82
N ASP A 33 15.94 1.17 -5.09
CA ASP A 33 16.26 -0.24 -5.28
C ASP A 33 15.05 -1.13 -5.00
N SER A 34 14.33 -0.87 -3.90
CA SER A 34 13.12 -1.60 -3.53
C SER A 34 12.00 -1.44 -4.57
N MET A 35 11.82 -0.23 -5.12
CA MET A 35 10.83 0.02 -6.17
C MET A 35 11.18 -0.72 -7.46
N ARG A 36 12.46 -0.71 -7.88
CA ARG A 36 12.91 -1.47 -9.06
C ARG A 36 12.70 -2.98 -8.87
N ALA A 37 13.04 -3.52 -7.70
CA ALA A 37 12.87 -4.94 -7.41
C ALA A 37 11.39 -5.36 -7.42
N GLN A 38 10.50 -4.54 -6.85
CA GLN A 38 9.06 -4.81 -6.89
C GLN A 38 8.50 -4.72 -8.31
N ALA A 39 8.86 -3.69 -9.08
CA ALA A 39 8.44 -3.55 -10.47
C ALA A 39 8.89 -4.75 -11.32
N ALA A 40 10.12 -5.22 -11.14
CA ALA A 40 10.62 -6.41 -11.83
C ALA A 40 9.88 -7.69 -11.42
N ALA A 41 9.58 -7.85 -10.13
CA ALA A 41 8.86 -9.02 -9.62
C ALA A 41 7.44 -9.12 -10.19
N PHE A 42 6.74 -8.00 -10.34
CA PHE A 42 5.38 -7.95 -10.89
C PHE A 42 5.33 -7.77 -12.41
N ALA A 43 6.47 -7.79 -13.12
CA ALA A 43 6.51 -7.64 -14.57
C ALA A 43 5.95 -8.85 -15.33
N ASP A 44 5.99 -10.04 -14.72
CA ASP A 44 5.38 -11.25 -15.25
C ASP A 44 3.91 -11.33 -14.81
N PRO A 45 2.92 -11.35 -15.74
CA PRO A 45 1.51 -11.52 -15.38
C PRO A 45 1.23 -12.78 -14.55
N ALA A 46 2.04 -13.84 -14.68
CA ALA A 46 1.90 -15.04 -13.87
C ALA A 46 2.08 -14.76 -12.37
N ALA A 47 2.82 -13.70 -12.00
CA ALA A 47 3.00 -13.28 -10.61
C ALA A 47 1.68 -12.92 -9.92
N LEU A 48 0.67 -12.48 -10.67
CA LEU A 48 -0.64 -12.09 -10.13
C LEU A 48 -1.46 -13.29 -9.63
N GLU A 49 -1.22 -14.46 -10.20
CA GLU A 49 -1.95 -15.70 -9.87
C GLU A 49 -1.24 -16.54 -8.79
N LEU A 50 0.02 -16.21 -8.47
CA LEU A 50 0.77 -16.92 -7.43
C LEU A 50 0.14 -16.71 -6.05
N THR A 51 -0.06 -17.79 -5.32
CA THR A 51 -0.38 -17.69 -3.88
C THR A 51 0.91 -17.42 -3.12
N VAL A 52 1.01 -16.25 -2.50
CA VAL A 52 2.14 -15.82 -1.68
C VAL A 52 1.85 -16.01 -0.20
N GLN A 53 2.88 -16.37 0.58
CA GLN A 53 2.77 -16.60 2.02
C GLN A 53 2.94 -15.30 2.83
N HIS A 54 2.09 -14.30 2.58
CA HIS A 54 2.18 -13.00 3.25
C HIS A 54 1.92 -13.08 4.76
N PRO A 55 2.63 -12.33 5.64
CA PRO A 55 2.54 -12.47 7.10
C PRO A 55 1.13 -12.42 7.70
N ALA A 56 0.22 -11.64 7.12
CA ALA A 56 -1.18 -11.57 7.57
C ALA A 56 -1.98 -12.84 7.23
N MET A 57 -1.89 -13.32 5.99
CA MET A 57 -2.59 -14.49 5.46
C MET A 57 -2.02 -14.84 4.08
N ASP A 58 -2.19 -16.09 3.62
CA ASP A 58 -1.90 -16.42 2.22
C ASP A 58 -2.86 -15.65 1.30
N MET A 59 -2.35 -15.14 0.17
CA MET A 59 -3.13 -14.34 -0.77
C MET A 59 -2.59 -14.46 -2.20
N PRO A 60 -3.39 -14.22 -3.25
CA PRO A 60 -2.88 -14.12 -4.61
C PRO A 60 -1.97 -12.89 -4.77
N GLY A 61 -1.02 -12.96 -5.69
CA GLY A 61 -0.10 -11.86 -5.98
C GLY A 61 -0.80 -10.58 -6.45
N SER A 62 -1.97 -10.70 -7.10
CA SER A 62 -2.84 -9.57 -7.43
C SER A 62 -3.29 -8.78 -6.21
N GLN A 63 -3.65 -9.46 -5.12
CA GLN A 63 -4.01 -8.81 -3.86
C GLN A 63 -2.79 -8.16 -3.20
N LEU A 64 -1.63 -8.83 -3.21
CA LEU A 64 -0.38 -8.24 -2.71
C LEU A 64 -0.01 -6.97 -3.51
N LEU A 65 -0.15 -6.99 -4.83
CA LEU A 65 0.08 -5.80 -5.68
C LEU A 65 -0.86 -4.66 -5.29
N GLY A 66 -2.15 -4.95 -5.09
CA GLY A 66 -3.13 -3.96 -4.61
C GLY A 66 -2.71 -3.29 -3.30
N PHE A 67 -2.21 -4.07 -2.33
CA PHE A 67 -1.67 -3.52 -1.07
C PHE A 67 -0.48 -2.60 -1.33
N ARG A 68 0.48 -3.01 -2.17
CA ARG A 68 1.66 -2.19 -2.47
C ARG A 68 1.33 -0.89 -3.17
N VAL A 69 0.37 -0.90 -4.09
CA VAL A 69 -0.10 0.32 -4.76
C VAL A 69 -0.77 1.26 -3.76
N GLY A 70 -1.67 0.74 -2.91
CA GLY A 70 -2.34 1.52 -1.86
C GLY A 70 -1.36 2.14 -0.86
N ASP A 71 -0.41 1.34 -0.34
CA ASP A 71 0.63 1.81 0.58
C ASP A 71 1.45 2.96 -0.03
N LEU A 72 1.92 2.78 -1.27
CA LEU A 72 2.76 3.78 -1.94
C LEU A 72 1.98 5.06 -2.24
N LEU A 73 0.72 4.94 -2.68
CA LEU A 73 -0.13 6.08 -2.97
C LEU A 73 -0.33 6.94 -1.71
N VAL A 74 -0.82 6.33 -0.62
CA VAL A 74 -1.13 7.07 0.61
C VAL A 74 0.13 7.61 1.28
N HIS A 75 1.22 6.84 1.32
CA HIS A 75 2.46 7.32 1.94
C HIS A 75 3.19 8.37 1.09
N SER A 76 2.95 8.42 -0.23
CA SER A 76 3.43 9.55 -1.04
C SER A 76 2.71 10.84 -0.64
N TRP A 77 1.40 10.79 -0.38
CA TRP A 77 0.63 11.92 0.18
C TRP A 77 1.13 12.31 1.58
N ASP A 78 1.31 11.32 2.48
CA ASP A 78 1.80 11.57 3.85
C ASP A 78 3.15 12.32 3.81
N LEU A 79 4.07 11.89 2.93
CA LEU A 79 5.39 12.52 2.78
C LEU A 79 5.29 13.92 2.16
N ALA A 80 4.47 14.09 1.10
CA ALA A 80 4.28 15.39 0.46
C ALA A 80 3.76 16.43 1.45
N ARG A 81 2.74 16.07 2.24
CA ARG A 81 2.20 16.91 3.31
C ARG A 81 3.26 17.26 4.35
N ALA A 82 4.02 16.27 4.82
CA ALA A 82 5.03 16.48 5.87
C ALA A 82 6.14 17.47 5.46
N ILE A 83 6.46 17.59 4.17
CA ILE A 83 7.49 18.48 3.65
C ILE A 83 6.93 19.74 2.98
N GLY A 84 5.61 19.92 2.93
CA GLY A 84 4.94 21.03 2.26
C GLY A 84 5.09 21.03 0.72
N ALA A 85 5.12 19.84 0.11
CA ALA A 85 5.12 19.65 -1.34
C ALA A 85 3.68 19.56 -1.90
N ASP A 86 3.56 19.36 -3.22
CA ASP A 86 2.28 19.13 -3.87
C ASP A 86 1.67 17.79 -3.40
N GLU A 87 0.47 17.88 -2.82
CA GLU A 87 -0.29 16.75 -2.29
C GLU A 87 -1.20 16.09 -3.35
N THR A 88 -1.18 16.56 -4.60
CA THR A 88 -2.04 16.03 -5.67
C THR A 88 -1.62 14.62 -6.05
N LEU A 89 -2.54 13.66 -5.90
CA LEU A 89 -2.35 12.28 -6.33
C LEU A 89 -2.84 12.07 -7.76
N ASP A 90 -2.30 11.02 -8.42
CA ASP A 90 -2.78 10.61 -9.74
C ASP A 90 -4.24 10.10 -9.64
N PRO A 91 -5.21 10.74 -10.34
CA PRO A 91 -6.62 10.37 -10.24
C PRO A 91 -6.93 8.94 -10.68
N GLU A 92 -6.19 8.39 -11.65
CA GLU A 92 -6.40 7.01 -12.11
C GLU A 92 -5.97 6.02 -11.04
N VAL A 93 -4.85 6.29 -10.36
CA VAL A 93 -4.36 5.45 -9.27
C VAL A 93 -5.28 5.56 -8.04
N VAL A 94 -5.78 6.76 -7.73
CA VAL A 94 -6.80 6.97 -6.69
C VAL A 94 -8.04 6.12 -6.97
N ALA A 95 -8.56 6.13 -8.20
CA ALA A 95 -9.74 5.34 -8.57
C ALA A 95 -9.51 3.83 -8.43
N VAL A 96 -8.32 3.33 -8.80
CA VAL A 96 -7.94 1.92 -8.64
C VAL A 96 -7.88 1.54 -7.17
N VAL A 97 -7.20 2.34 -6.33
CA VAL A 97 -7.07 2.04 -4.90
C VAL A 97 -8.42 2.13 -4.19
N ALA A 98 -9.25 3.14 -4.51
CA ALA A 98 -10.60 3.25 -4.00
C ALA A 98 -11.45 2.01 -4.31
N THR A 99 -11.40 1.53 -5.55
CA THR A 99 -12.10 0.30 -5.95
C THR A 99 -11.61 -0.92 -5.18
N ASN A 100 -10.30 -1.04 -4.97
CA ASN A 100 -9.70 -2.18 -4.28
C ASN A 100 -9.99 -2.20 -2.77
N ILE A 101 -10.05 -1.04 -2.13
CA ILE A 101 -10.22 -0.93 -0.68
C ILE A 101 -11.71 -0.90 -0.27
N GLU A 102 -12.62 -0.52 -1.16
CA GLU A 102 -14.05 -0.41 -0.87
C GLU A 102 -14.66 -1.67 -0.22
N PRO A 103 -14.35 -2.91 -0.65
CA PRO A 103 -14.87 -4.10 0.02
C PRO A 103 -14.48 -4.23 1.49
N MET A 104 -13.38 -3.57 1.91
CA MET A 104 -12.91 -3.55 3.29
C MET A 104 -13.59 -2.48 4.14
N ARG A 105 -14.33 -1.52 3.56
CA ARG A 105 -14.95 -0.39 4.29
C ARG A 105 -15.62 -0.79 5.61
N PRO A 106 -16.46 -1.85 5.69
CA PRO A 106 -17.11 -2.24 6.95
C PRO A 106 -16.15 -2.68 8.07
N PHE A 107 -14.91 -3.03 7.73
CA PHE A 107 -13.92 -3.61 8.62
C PHE A 107 -12.71 -2.70 8.84
N ILE A 108 -12.50 -1.66 8.02
CA ILE A 108 -11.30 -0.80 8.02
C ILE A 108 -10.95 -0.28 9.42
N GLY A 109 -11.93 0.26 10.16
CA GLY A 109 -11.70 0.77 11.53
C GLY A 109 -11.42 -0.32 12.58
N GLN A 110 -11.65 -1.60 12.24
CA GLN A 110 -11.39 -2.75 13.12
C GLN A 110 -10.01 -3.37 12.86
N VAL A 111 -9.44 -3.19 11.66
CA VAL A 111 -8.16 -3.79 11.27
C VAL A 111 -6.99 -3.16 12.04
N GLY A 112 -7.14 -1.93 12.55
CA GLY A 112 -6.10 -1.20 13.28
C GLY A 112 -4.93 -0.73 12.41
N MET A 113 -4.94 -1.03 11.11
CA MET A 113 -3.94 -0.59 10.13
C MET A 113 -4.23 0.82 9.57
N PHE A 114 -5.48 1.27 9.66
CA PHE A 114 -5.96 2.53 9.09
C PHE A 114 -6.38 3.54 10.18
N GLY A 115 -5.74 3.48 11.35
CA GLY A 115 -6.16 4.28 12.50
C GLY A 115 -7.59 3.94 12.93
N GLU A 116 -8.42 4.95 13.17
CA GLU A 116 -9.84 4.80 13.50
C GLU A 116 -10.73 4.51 12.27
N GLY A 117 -10.15 4.51 11.06
CA GLY A 117 -10.89 4.38 9.81
C GLY A 117 -11.54 5.69 9.33
N PRO A 118 -12.59 5.61 8.49
CA PRO A 118 -13.30 6.79 7.98
C PRO A 118 -13.83 7.66 9.12
N SER A 119 -13.80 8.97 8.96
CA SER A 119 -14.28 9.89 10.00
C SER A 119 -15.79 9.88 10.15
N GLU A 120 -16.53 9.44 9.11
CA GLU A 120 -17.98 9.57 8.99
C GLU A 120 -18.46 11.04 9.05
N THR A 121 -17.58 12.01 8.75
CA THR A 121 -17.87 13.46 8.80
C THR A 121 -17.82 14.15 7.44
N LEU A 122 -17.46 13.45 6.37
CA LEU A 122 -17.35 14.04 5.04
C LEU A 122 -18.74 14.21 4.40
N ASP A 123 -18.88 15.28 3.61
CA ASP A 123 -20.04 15.47 2.75
C ASP A 123 -20.02 14.50 1.56
N ASP A 124 -21.18 14.16 1.00
CA ASP A 124 -21.30 13.24 -0.14
C ASP A 124 -20.61 13.72 -1.44
N ASN A 125 -20.21 14.99 -1.51
CA ASN A 125 -19.66 15.65 -2.71
C ASN A 125 -18.15 15.95 -2.63
N VAL A 126 -17.42 15.36 -1.68
CA VAL A 126 -15.96 15.48 -1.65
C VAL A 126 -15.32 14.83 -2.87
N ASP A 127 -14.12 15.29 -3.25
CA ASP A 127 -13.36 14.66 -4.33
C ASP A 127 -12.87 13.25 -3.94
N ALA A 128 -12.55 12.44 -4.96
CA ALA A 128 -12.18 11.04 -4.77
C ALA A 128 -10.90 10.83 -3.93
N GLN A 129 -9.94 11.76 -4.01
CA GLN A 129 -8.72 11.68 -3.22
C GLN A 129 -9.04 11.93 -1.74
N THR A 130 -9.80 12.99 -1.44
CA THR A 130 -10.24 13.31 -0.07
C THR A 130 -11.03 12.14 0.54
N ALA A 131 -11.98 11.57 -0.22
CA ALA A 131 -12.76 10.41 0.22
C ALA A 131 -11.88 9.18 0.51
N LEU A 132 -10.91 8.89 -0.37
CA LEU A 132 -9.99 7.76 -0.20
C LEU A 132 -9.08 7.95 1.01
N LEU A 133 -8.50 9.14 1.18
CA LEU A 133 -7.61 9.45 2.29
C LEU A 133 -8.34 9.32 3.63
N ASP A 134 -9.57 9.85 3.75
CA ASP A 134 -10.37 9.69 4.96
C ASP A 134 -10.72 8.24 5.24
N LEU A 135 -11.16 7.49 4.23
CA LEU A 135 -11.42 6.06 4.33
C LEU A 135 -10.20 5.31 4.88
N MET A 136 -8.99 5.70 4.48
CA MET A 136 -7.73 5.10 4.93
C MET A 136 -7.15 5.76 6.20
N GLY A 137 -7.97 6.53 6.93
CA GLY A 137 -7.67 7.06 8.27
C GLY A 137 -6.91 8.38 8.29
N ARG A 138 -6.73 9.05 7.16
CA ARG A 138 -6.10 10.38 7.10
C ARG A 138 -7.15 11.46 7.32
N ARG A 139 -6.71 12.65 7.72
CA ARG A 139 -7.55 13.83 7.90
C ARG A 139 -7.00 14.96 7.01
N PRO A 140 -7.29 14.91 5.70
CA PRO A 140 -6.80 15.90 4.74
C PRO A 140 -7.28 17.32 5.07
#